data_AF-A0A6I4VMS7-F1
#
_entry.id   AF-A0A6I4VMS7-F1
#
_cell.length_a   1.000
_cell.length_b   1.000
_cell.length_c   1.000
_cell.angle_alpha   90.00
_cell.angle_beta   90.00
_cell.angle_gamma   90.00
#
_symmetry.space_group_name_H-M   'P 1'
#
loop_
_entity.id
_entity.type
_entity.pdbx_description
1 polymer ?
#
loop_
_entity_poly.entity_id
_entity_poly.type
_entity_poly.pdbx_seq_one_letter_code
_entity_poly.pdbx_strand_id
1 'polypeptide(L)'
;MELTQMKLVGKELARYLVYSCEHDDYVTRMDHFRLATSRYSLIESIYSLYQTGGAVSPQRTKSIQLTDYRIEELCAFIRTKEIQEVKDLHTSMIRDIATFDLEKIHQMEQYIEQLLADLQEGGITS
;
A
#
# COMPACT_ATOMS: atom_id res chain seq x y z
N MET A 1 -0.14 20.63 7.64
CA MET A 1 -0.05 20.25 6.21
C MET A 1 -1.42 20.35 5.57
N GLU A 2 -1.44 20.70 4.29
CA GLU A 2 -2.64 20.74 3.45
C GLU A 2 -3.07 19.34 3.01
N LEU A 3 -4.37 19.15 2.74
CA LEU A 3 -4.92 17.86 2.29
C LEU A 3 -4.18 17.30 1.06
N THR A 4 -3.82 18.15 0.10
CA THR A 4 -3.09 17.73 -1.11
C THR A 4 -1.75 17.09 -0.79
N GLN A 5 -0.99 17.68 0.14
CA GLN A 5 0.28 17.10 0.58
C GLN A 5 0.05 15.79 1.33
N MET A 6 -1.03 15.72 2.12
CA MET A 6 -1.33 14.51 2.88
C MET A 6 -1.80 13.35 1.99
N LYS A 7 -2.46 13.65 0.87
CA LYS A 7 -2.77 12.64 -0.16
C LYS A 7 -1.51 12.06 -0.79
N LEU A 8 -0.43 12.83 -0.95
CA LEU A 8 0.85 12.29 -1.41
C LEU A 8 1.45 11.32 -0.38
N VAL A 9 1.42 11.67 0.90
CA VAL A 9 1.87 10.77 1.98
C VAL A 9 1.00 9.50 2.03
N GLY A 10 -0.32 9.66 1.92
CA GLY A 10 -1.27 8.54 1.87
C GLY A 10 -1.04 7.62 0.66
N LYS A 11 -0.67 8.18 -0.50
CA LYS A 11 -0.31 7.40 -1.68
C LYS A 11 1.00 6.62 -1.50
N GLU A 12 2.00 7.22 -0.85
CA GLU A 12 3.24 6.51 -0.50
C GLU A 12 2.97 5.38 0.51
N LEU A 13 2.09 5.60 1.48
CA LEU A 13 1.60 4.53 2.36
C LEU A 13 0.89 3.44 1.56
N ALA A 14 -0.06 3.78 0.70
CA ALA A 14 -0.75 2.81 -0.15
C ALA A 14 0.22 1.93 -0.96
N ARG A 15 1.23 2.54 -1.57
CA ARG A 15 2.28 1.81 -2.30
C ARG A 15 3.08 0.90 -1.36
N TYR A 16 3.51 1.40 -0.21
CA TYR A 16 4.20 0.61 0.80
C TYR A 16 3.39 -0.63 1.20
N LEU A 17 2.08 -0.47 1.43
CA LEU A 17 1.22 -1.57 1.83
C LEU A 17 1.10 -2.66 0.78
N VAL A 18 1.03 -2.32 -0.51
CA VAL A 18 0.87 -3.31 -1.59
C VAL A 18 2.17 -4.05 -1.91
N TYR A 19 3.29 -3.32 -1.88
CA TYR A 19 4.58 -3.85 -2.35
C TYR A 19 5.50 -4.35 -1.23
N SER A 20 5.23 -3.99 0.03
CA SER A 20 6.10 -4.32 1.17
C SER A 20 5.44 -5.14 2.28
N CYS A 21 4.11 -5.29 2.27
CA CYS A 21 3.41 -6.12 3.27
C CYS A 21 2.97 -7.44 2.61
N GLU A 22 3.53 -8.56 3.06
CA GLU A 22 3.24 -9.90 2.52
C GLU A 22 2.88 -10.91 3.63
N HIS A 23 2.30 -10.43 4.75
CA HIS A 23 1.90 -11.29 5.88
C HIS A 23 0.55 -11.97 5.67
N ASP A 24 0.38 -13.15 6.30
CA ASP A 24 -0.83 -13.98 6.23
C ASP A 24 -2.11 -13.24 6.69
N ASP A 25 -1.97 -12.23 7.56
CA ASP A 25 -3.09 -11.44 8.09
C ASP A 25 -3.31 -10.10 7.35
N TYR A 26 -2.58 -9.87 6.24
CA TYR A 26 -2.67 -8.63 5.45
C TYR A 26 -4.11 -8.31 5.02
N VAL A 27 -4.83 -9.32 4.52
CA VAL A 27 -6.22 -9.16 4.04
C VAL A 27 -7.12 -8.67 5.18
N THR A 28 -7.05 -9.31 6.36
CA THR A 28 -7.85 -8.93 7.52
C THR A 28 -7.52 -7.51 8.01
N ARG A 29 -6.23 -7.15 8.05
CA ARG A 29 -5.81 -5.80 8.43
C ARG A 29 -6.25 -4.76 7.41
N MET A 30 -6.22 -5.10 6.13
CA MET A 30 -6.71 -4.25 5.05
C MET A 30 -8.21 -4.03 5.12
N ASP A 31 -8.98 -5.05 5.50
CA ASP A 31 -10.42 -4.91 5.74
C ASP A 31 -10.71 -3.99 6.93
N HIS A 32 -9.96 -4.10 8.02
CA HIS A 32 -10.04 -3.16 9.14
C HIS A 32 -9.74 -1.72 8.70
N PHE A 33 -8.74 -1.51 7.85
CA PHE A 33 -8.44 -0.20 7.28
C PHE A 33 -9.57 0.33 6.40
N ARG A 34 -10.10 -0.48 5.48
CA ARG A 34 -11.17 -0.09 4.55
C ARG A 34 -12.48 0.24 5.28
N LEU A 35 -12.79 -0.51 6.33
CA LEU A 35 -14.02 -0.39 7.11
C LEU A 35 -13.90 0.56 8.31
N ALA A 36 -12.75 1.22 8.50
CA ALA A 36 -12.55 2.15 9.59
C ALA A 36 -13.59 3.29 9.55
N THR A 37 -14.43 3.39 10.58
CA THR A 37 -15.49 4.41 10.70
C THR A 37 -15.15 5.54 11.66
N SER A 38 -14.06 5.40 12.42
CA SER A 38 -13.59 6.38 13.39
C SER A 38 -12.14 6.79 13.13
N ARG A 39 -11.74 7.98 13.61
CA ARG A 39 -10.34 8.42 13.55
C ARG A 39 -9.42 7.44 14.27
N TYR A 40 -9.87 6.92 15.41
CA TYR A 40 -9.12 5.96 16.20
C TYR A 40 -8.88 4.67 15.42
N SER A 41 -9.94 4.02 14.91
CA SER A 41 -9.82 2.79 14.13
C SER A 41 -9.00 2.98 12.86
N LEU A 42 -9.11 4.14 12.20
CA LEU A 42 -8.30 4.45 11.03
C LEU A 42 -6.81 4.54 11.40
N ILE A 43 -6.47 5.28 12.44
CA ILE A 43 -5.09 5.41 12.92
C ILE A 43 -4.53 4.05 13.37
N GLU A 44 -5.30 3.29 14.12
CA GLU A 44 -4.92 1.94 14.58
C GLU A 44 -4.63 1.03 13.39
N SER A 45 -5.51 1.02 12.38
CA SER A 45 -5.31 0.22 11.17
C SER A 45 -4.08 0.65 10.38
N ILE A 46 -3.77 1.95 10.32
CA ILE A 46 -2.55 2.47 9.66
C ILE A 46 -1.30 1.96 10.36
N TYR A 47 -1.19 2.08 11.69
CA TYR A 47 -0.03 1.56 12.41
C TYR A 47 0.08 0.04 12.33
N SER A 48 -1.05 -0.64 12.50
CA SER A 48 -1.16 -2.11 12.39
C SER A 48 -0.61 -2.62 11.06
N LEU A 49 -0.98 -1.96 9.96
CA LEU A 49 -0.48 -2.28 8.62
C LEU A 49 0.97 -1.84 8.42
N TYR A 50 1.34 -0.63 8.85
CA TYR A 50 2.70 -0.10 8.71
C TYR A 50 3.74 -0.98 9.41
N GLN A 51 3.43 -1.49 10.61
CA GLN A 51 4.31 -2.37 11.38
C GLN A 51 4.48 -3.76 10.77
N THR A 52 3.61 -4.16 9.84
CA THR A 52 3.72 -5.46 9.15
C THR A 52 4.64 -5.40 7.95
N GLY A 53 5.00 -4.21 7.43
CA GLY A 53 5.98 -4.17 6.36
C GLY A 53 7.37 -4.46 6.92
N GLY A 54 7.91 -5.64 6.59
CA GLY A 54 9.26 -6.04 6.95
C GLY A 54 10.34 -5.28 6.16
N ALA A 55 11.61 -5.54 6.49
CA ALA A 55 12.76 -5.12 5.69
C ALA A 55 12.75 -5.85 4.33
N VAL A 56 11.87 -5.45 3.41
CA VAL A 56 11.75 -6.06 2.10
C VAL A 56 12.94 -5.64 1.24
N SER A 57 13.55 -6.64 0.59
CA SER A 57 14.78 -6.53 -0.20
C SER A 57 14.89 -5.20 -0.97
N PRO A 58 16.04 -4.49 -0.89
CA PRO A 58 16.26 -3.18 -1.53
C PRO A 58 16.11 -3.17 -3.06
N GLN A 59 15.83 -4.32 -3.68
CA GLN A 59 15.57 -4.44 -5.12
C GLN A 59 14.13 -4.09 -5.51
N ARG A 60 13.12 -4.22 -4.62
CA ARG A 60 11.70 -3.89 -4.95
C ARG A 60 11.26 -2.50 -4.46
N THR A 61 12.04 -1.84 -3.60
CA THR A 61 11.61 -0.69 -2.79
C THR A 61 12.38 0.60 -3.04
N LYS A 62 13.24 0.68 -4.06
CA LYS A 62 14.13 1.85 -4.34
C LYS A 62 13.44 3.22 -4.39
N SER A 63 12.11 3.30 -4.45
CA SER A 63 11.34 4.55 -4.53
C SER A 63 10.44 4.86 -3.33
N ILE A 64 10.26 3.98 -2.34
CA ILE A 64 9.29 4.21 -1.26
C ILE A 64 9.96 5.00 -0.13
N GLN A 65 9.59 6.28 0.04
CA GLN A 65 10.15 7.18 1.07
C GLN A 65 9.18 7.38 2.23
N LEU A 66 8.79 6.28 2.89
CA LEU A 66 7.87 6.32 4.03
C LEU A 66 8.62 6.16 5.35
N THR A 67 8.75 7.25 6.10
CA THR A 67 9.42 7.28 7.41
C THR A 67 8.40 7.33 8.55
N ASP A 68 8.82 6.94 9.76
CA ASP A 68 8.00 7.08 10.97
C ASP A 68 7.45 8.50 11.13
N TYR A 69 8.27 9.51 10.81
CA TYR A 69 7.85 10.91 10.84
C TYR A 69 6.68 11.20 9.88
N ARG A 70 6.69 10.65 8.65
CA ARG A 70 5.58 10.80 7.69
C ARG A 70 4.31 10.11 8.17
N ILE A 71 4.43 8.95 8.82
CA ILE A 71 3.30 8.27 9.44
C ILE A 71 2.72 9.10 10.59
N GLU A 72 3.57 9.69 11.43
CA GLU A 72 3.11 10.59 12.49
C GLU A 72 2.43 11.84 11.93
N GLU A 73 2.94 12.44 10.85
CA GLU A 73 2.28 13.57 10.16
C GLU A 73 0.88 13.17 9.66
N LEU A 74 0.76 11.98 9.06
CA LEU A 74 -0.52 11.43 8.59
C LEU A 74 -1.50 11.21 9.74
N CYS A 75 -1.06 10.57 10.81
CA CYS A 75 -1.86 10.34 12.00
C CYS A 75 -2.27 11.66 12.68
N ALA A 76 -1.37 12.65 12.76
CA ALA A 76 -1.68 13.97 13.30
C ALA A 76 -2.73 14.70 12.45
N PHE A 77 -2.68 14.59 11.12
CA PHE A 77 -3.71 15.08 10.23
C PHE A 77 -5.05 14.40 10.52
N ILE A 78 -5.08 13.07 10.60
CA ILE A 78 -6.29 12.30 10.89
C ILE A 78 -6.86 12.64 12.27
N ARG A 79 -6.04 13.00 13.26
CA ARG A 79 -6.50 13.42 14.60
C ARG A 79 -7.18 14.80 14.58
N THR A 80 -6.67 15.74 13.81
CA THR A 80 -6.94 17.18 14.01
C THR A 80 -7.78 17.85 12.91
N LYS A 81 -7.79 17.31 11.69
CA LYS A 81 -8.43 17.95 10.53
C LYS A 81 -9.93 17.74 10.45
N GLU A 82 -10.62 18.46 9.57
CA GLU A 82 -12.07 18.32 9.43
C GLU A 82 -12.44 16.89 8.99
N ILE A 83 -13.59 16.40 9.44
CA ILE A 83 -13.99 15.01 9.16
C ILE A 83 -14.14 14.75 7.66
N GLN A 84 -14.54 15.76 6.89
CA GLN A 84 -14.65 15.64 5.44
C GLN A 84 -13.27 15.45 4.79
N GLU A 85 -12.26 16.22 5.19
CA GLU A 85 -10.89 16.06 4.71
C GLU A 85 -10.32 14.68 5.06
N VAL A 86 -10.60 14.17 6.26
CA VAL A 86 -10.17 12.83 6.69
C VAL A 86 -10.84 11.74 5.84
N LYS A 87 -12.14 11.87 5.56
CA LYS A 87 -12.86 10.94 4.67
C LYS A 87 -12.32 10.98 3.24
N ASP A 88 -12.04 12.17 2.73
CA ASP A 88 -11.49 12.35 1.39
C ASP A 88 -10.09 11.74 1.26
N LEU A 89 -9.26 11.88 2.30
CA LEU A 89 -7.96 11.25 2.40
C LEU A 89 -8.06 9.72 2.47
N HIS A 90 -8.91 9.19 3.35
CA HIS A 90 -9.12 7.76 3.52
C HIS A 90 -9.62 7.10 2.22
N THR A 91 -10.60 7.71 1.57
CA THR A 91 -11.11 7.26 0.26
C THR A 91 -10.03 7.30 -0.81
N SER A 92 -9.17 8.32 -0.81
CA SER A 92 -8.02 8.40 -1.73
C SER A 92 -7.07 7.23 -1.52
N MET A 93 -6.69 6.96 -0.28
CA MET A 93 -5.78 5.86 0.04
C MET A 93 -6.35 4.50 -0.39
N ILE A 94 -7.65 4.24 -0.16
CA ILE A 94 -8.30 3.00 -0.62
C ILE A 94 -8.21 2.86 -2.14
N ARG A 95 -8.42 3.96 -2.89
CA ARG A 95 -8.33 3.95 -4.35
C ARG A 95 -6.89 3.73 -4.83
N ASP A 96 -5.92 4.38 -4.19
CA ASP A 96 -4.51 4.22 -4.52
C ASP A 96 -4.06 2.78 -4.28
N ILE A 97 -4.48 2.15 -3.17
CA ILE A 97 -4.23 0.72 -2.88
C ILE A 97 -4.78 -0.16 -4.01
N ALA A 98 -6.06 0.00 -4.36
CA ALA A 98 -6.67 -0.79 -5.43
C ALA A 98 -5.96 -0.60 -6.78
N THR A 99 -5.46 0.60 -7.06
CA THR A 99 -4.68 0.89 -8.27
C THR A 99 -3.35 0.13 -8.26
N PHE A 100 -2.61 0.18 -7.15
CA PHE A 100 -1.35 -0.52 -7.00
C PHE A 100 -1.50 -2.04 -6.99
N ASP A 101 -2.58 -2.57 -6.42
CA ASP A 101 -2.90 -4.01 -6.47
C ASP A 101 -3.07 -4.47 -7.92
N LEU A 102 -3.83 -3.72 -8.74
CA LEU A 102 -3.99 -4.02 -10.17
C LEU A 102 -2.67 -3.93 -10.94
N GLU A 103 -1.85 -2.92 -10.66
CA GLU A 103 -0.50 -2.81 -11.24
C GLU A 103 0.37 -4.04 -10.89
N LYS A 104 0.35 -4.48 -9.62
CA LYS A 104 1.10 -5.64 -9.14
C LYS A 104 0.62 -6.93 -9.83
N ILE A 105 -0.70 -7.11 -9.96
CA ILE A 105 -1.29 -8.24 -10.69
C ILE A 105 -0.81 -8.24 -12.14
N HIS A 106 -0.89 -7.11 -12.83
CA HIS A 106 -0.47 -7.00 -14.23
C HIS A 106 1.03 -7.30 -14.42
N GLN A 107 1.89 -6.85 -13.51
CA GLN A 107 3.31 -7.18 -13.52
C GLN A 107 3.56 -8.68 -13.33
N MET A 108 2.77 -9.34 -12.47
CA MET A 108 2.85 -10.78 -12.26
C MET A 108 2.38 -11.56 -13.49
N GLU A 109 1.32 -11.11 -14.16
CA GLU A 109 0.84 -11.71 -15.42
C GLU A 109 1.92 -11.67 -16.51
N GLN A 110 2.52 -10.50 -16.74
CA GLN A 110 3.62 -10.35 -17.70
C GLN A 110 4.82 -11.25 -17.38
N TYR A 111 5.16 -11.38 -16.10
CA TYR A 111 6.25 -12.25 -15.68
C TYR A 111 5.94 -13.73 -15.93
N ILE A 112 4.69 -14.16 -15.68
CA ILE A 112 4.25 -15.53 -15.96
C ILE A 112 4.25 -15.80 -17.47
N GLU A 113 3.76 -14.86 -18.29
CA GLU A 113 3.80 -14.98 -19.75
C GLU A 113 5.24 -15.16 -20.27
N GLN A 114 6.19 -14.37 -19.75
CA GLN A 114 7.60 -14.51 -20.12
C GLN A 114 8.16 -15.88 -19.71
N LEU A 115 7.88 -16.34 -18.48
CA LEU A 115 8.33 -17.66 -18.04
C LEU A 115 7.77 -18.80 -18.91
N LEU A 116 6.51 -18.69 -19.34
CA LEU A 116 5.88 -19.68 -20.22
C LEU A 116 6.52 -19.67 -21.62
N ALA A 117 6.85 -18.49 -22.16
CA ALA A 117 7.55 -18.36 -23.43
C ALA A 117 8.95 -19.01 -23.35
N ASP A 118 9.73 -18.70 -22.32
CA ASP A 118 11.08 -19.24 -22.11
C ASP A 118 11.07 -20.78 -22.00
N LEU A 119 10.05 -21.35 -21.34
CA LEU A 119 9.87 -22.80 -21.22
C LEU A 119 9.51 -23.47 -22.55
N GLN A 120 8.73 -22.80 -23.42
CA GLN A 120 8.40 -23.31 -24.75
C GLN A 120 9.62 -23.29 -25.68
N GLU A 121 10.46 -22.26 -25.59
CA GLU A 121 11.69 -22.14 -26.37
C GLU A 121 12.77 -23.14 -25.90
N GLY A 122 12.85 -23.43 -24.59
CA GLY A 122 13.74 -24.44 -24.03
C GLY A 122 13.35 -25.90 -24.30
N GLY A 123 12.13 -26.16 -24.79
CA GLY A 123 11.56 -27.49 -25.01
C GLY A 123 11.84 -28.14 -26.38
N ILE A 124 12.57 -27.48 -27.27
CA ILE A 124 12.94 -28.00 -28.61
C ILE A 124 14.43 -28.36 -28.66
N THR A 125 14.89 -29.25 -27.78
CA THR A 125 16.10 -30.07 -28.00
C THR A 125 15.95 -31.39 -27.25
N SER A 126 15.26 -32.36 -27.84
CA SER A 126 15.31 -33.77 -27.45
C SER A 126 15.18 -34.64 -28.69
#